data_AF-A0A382F8T7-F1
#
_entry.id   AF-A0A382F8T7-F1
#
_cell.length_a   1.000
_cell.length_b   1.000
_cell.length_c   1.000
_cell.angle_alpha   90.00
_cell.angle_beta   90.00
_cell.angle_gamma   90.00
#
_symmetry.space_group_name_H-M   'P 1'
#
loop_
_entity.id
_entity.type
_entity.pdbx_description
1 polymer ?
#
loop_
_entity_poly.entity_id
_entity_poly.type
_entity_poly.pdbx_seq_one_letter_code
_entity_poly.pdbx_strand_id
1 'polypeptide(L)'
;MPTLFNRNFGYANAEAFKKLFSNSGQYFYIGLGVHEGDISSTTPADSFDDEFTIWENMLSMSRVIDGNVRYVTRMYEWTTGTAYTIYEHDATNIMTRDGSSANPFYVVNNRKVYKCISNNSGSQSVTAPTEETTSGMIKHDSATEDGYVWKYMYTISTTDNNNFVTTDEDGNKWMPVDILEFDNDVGTAGGQWDVQTNSIDGSVYHITSTSGTPHSVLTAGGYSNGAAVTLTGDGSGFTGEVATHLSTLNQGASYKYVKVTNPGSGYRNITEVKIAGNVISNLKAIVSPRGGHGWNASRELGGHNIVVKTTFSGLGTGSSTKSASDTLFVDNDYRQISLVRNPVIKTSQHDIIDTGDTSITYGTRSTG
;
A
#
# COMPACT_ATOMS: atom_id res chain seq x y z
N MET A 1 -9.06 31.14 -4.36
CA MET A 1 -8.97 30.03 -5.34
C MET A 1 -8.76 28.74 -4.54
N PRO A 2 -9.58 27.68 -4.72
CA PRO A 2 -9.32 26.42 -4.04
C PRO A 2 -8.04 25.79 -4.61
N THR A 3 -7.08 25.49 -3.74
CA THR A 3 -5.86 24.74 -4.06
C THR A 3 -6.13 23.25 -3.89
N LEU A 4 -5.70 22.44 -4.85
CA LEU A 4 -5.90 20.99 -4.86
C LEU A 4 -4.55 20.30 -4.61
N PHE A 5 -4.45 19.55 -3.52
CA PHE A 5 -3.31 18.68 -3.26
C PHE A 5 -3.61 17.29 -3.81
N ASN A 6 -2.73 16.75 -4.64
CA ASN A 6 -2.83 15.36 -5.09
C ASN A 6 -2.10 14.43 -4.12
N ARG A 7 -2.44 13.14 -4.11
CA ARG A 7 -1.76 12.18 -3.22
C ARG A 7 -0.30 11.91 -3.58
N ASN A 8 0.14 12.25 -4.80
CA ASN A 8 1.57 12.22 -5.12
C ASN A 8 2.37 13.17 -4.21
N PHE A 9 1.78 14.31 -3.81
CA PHE A 9 2.39 15.21 -2.83
C PHE A 9 2.51 14.54 -1.45
N GLY A 10 1.47 13.83 -1.00
CA GLY A 10 1.51 13.05 0.24
C GLY A 10 2.61 11.97 0.22
N TYR A 11 2.75 11.27 -0.90
CA TYR A 11 3.83 10.29 -1.10
C TYR A 11 5.22 10.95 -1.02
N ALA A 12 5.41 12.09 -1.70
CA ALA A 12 6.69 12.81 -1.66
C ALA A 12 7.05 13.27 -0.24
N ASN A 13 6.08 13.72 0.54
CA ASN A 13 6.28 14.09 1.94
C ASN A 13 6.63 12.88 2.82
N ALA A 14 5.92 11.77 2.64
CA ALA A 14 6.22 10.52 3.34
C ALA A 14 7.64 10.02 2.99
N GLU A 15 8.03 10.11 1.72
CA GLU A 15 9.37 9.75 1.28
C GLU A 15 10.45 10.62 1.91
N ALA A 16 10.23 11.93 1.95
CA ALA A 16 11.14 12.85 2.64
C ALA A 16 11.24 12.55 4.14
N PHE A 17 10.11 12.25 4.81
CA PHE A 17 10.09 11.94 6.23
C PHE A 17 10.80 10.61 6.56
N LYS A 18 10.53 9.53 5.82
CA LYS A 18 11.20 8.23 6.03
C LYS A 18 12.72 8.35 5.88
N LYS A 19 13.20 9.12 4.89
CA LYS A 19 14.64 9.36 4.67
C LYS A 19 15.34 10.05 5.84
N LEU A 20 14.63 10.74 6.73
CA LEU A 20 15.25 11.34 7.91
C LEU A 20 15.79 10.27 8.88
N PHE A 21 15.14 9.10 8.97
CA PHE A 21 15.52 8.03 9.90
C PHE A 21 16.78 7.25 9.47
N SER A 22 17.17 7.32 8.20
CA SER A 22 18.38 6.71 7.67
C SER A 22 19.53 7.72 7.47
N ASN A 23 19.30 9.00 7.72
CA ASN A 23 20.29 10.05 7.49
C ASN A 23 21.37 10.08 8.59
N SER A 24 22.63 10.17 8.20
CA SER A 24 23.75 10.31 9.13
C SER A 24 23.68 11.63 9.89
N GLY A 25 23.79 11.60 11.22
CA GLY A 25 23.73 12.80 12.08
C GLY A 25 22.31 13.21 12.51
N GLN A 26 21.30 12.40 12.16
CA GLN A 26 19.94 12.53 12.68
C GLN A 26 19.57 11.27 13.45
N TYR A 27 19.13 11.44 14.68
CA TYR A 27 18.68 10.38 15.56
C TYR A 27 17.27 10.71 16.02
N PHE A 28 16.39 9.74 15.87
CA PHE A 28 15.01 9.83 16.32
C PHE A 28 14.78 8.86 17.46
N TYR A 29 13.91 9.24 18.37
CA TYR A 29 13.55 8.46 19.54
C TYR A 29 12.06 8.60 19.78
N ILE A 30 11.39 7.53 20.17
CA ILE A 30 10.04 7.64 20.73
C ILE A 30 10.21 7.77 22.24
N GLY A 31 9.65 8.84 22.81
CA GLY A 31 9.56 9.08 24.24
C GLY A 31 8.23 8.60 24.80
N LEU A 32 8.26 7.95 25.96
CA LEU A 32 7.09 7.64 26.78
C LEU A 32 7.10 8.50 28.04
N GLY A 33 5.95 9.10 28.35
CA GLY A 33 5.76 9.89 29.55
C GLY A 33 4.49 9.53 30.31
N VAL A 34 4.43 9.99 31.55
CA VAL A 34 3.25 9.92 32.42
C VAL A 34 2.42 11.19 32.30
N HIS A 35 1.11 11.09 32.57
CA HIS A 35 0.25 12.25 32.67
C HIS A 35 -0.25 12.41 34.11
N GLU A 36 -0.12 13.62 34.66
CA GLU A 36 -0.69 14.00 35.95
C GLU A 36 -2.18 14.32 35.76
N GLY A 37 -3.08 13.44 36.18
CA GLY A 37 -4.52 13.72 36.28
C GLY A 37 -5.46 12.62 35.80
N ASP A 38 -6.50 12.35 36.59
CA ASP A 38 -7.63 11.50 36.20
C ASP A 38 -8.60 12.27 35.28
N ILE A 39 -9.00 11.57 34.21
CA ILE A 39 -10.18 11.75 33.33
C ILE A 39 -10.27 12.90 32.29
N SER A 40 -10.77 12.45 31.13
CA SER A 40 -11.15 13.15 29.88
C SER A 40 -10.01 13.53 28.95
N SER A 41 -10.08 12.94 27.76
CA SER A 41 -9.32 13.28 26.57
C SER A 41 -9.48 14.78 26.28
N THR A 42 -8.52 15.58 26.73
CA THR A 42 -8.34 16.96 26.28
C THR A 42 -7.37 16.94 25.10
N THR A 43 -7.72 17.59 24.00
CA THR A 43 -6.82 17.77 22.87
C THR A 43 -5.46 18.31 23.38
N PRO A 44 -4.32 17.79 22.91
CA PRO A 44 -3.01 18.33 23.29
C PRO A 44 -2.99 19.86 23.11
N ALA A 45 -2.50 20.60 24.10
CA ALA A 45 -2.29 22.03 23.91
C ALA A 45 -1.02 22.23 23.07
N ASP A 46 -1.08 23.19 22.16
CA ASP A 46 0.02 23.56 21.27
C ASP A 46 0.63 24.85 21.81
N SER A 47 1.49 24.71 22.82
CA SER A 47 2.13 25.82 23.51
C SER A 47 3.60 25.49 23.80
N PHE A 48 4.44 26.52 23.94
CA PHE A 48 5.84 26.32 24.35
C PHE A 48 5.93 25.69 25.76
N ASP A 49 4.98 26.00 26.64
CA ASP A 49 4.91 25.41 27.99
C ASP A 49 4.57 23.91 27.94
N ASP A 50 3.77 23.48 26.97
CA ASP A 50 3.47 22.06 26.73
C ASP A 50 4.70 21.29 26.27
N GLU A 51 5.59 21.90 25.47
CA GLU A 51 6.86 21.25 25.07
C GLU A 51 7.73 20.94 26.29
N PHE A 52 7.88 21.89 27.21
CA PHE A 52 8.61 21.66 28.47
C PHE A 52 7.93 20.59 29.32
N THR A 53 6.60 20.62 29.42
CA THR A 53 5.83 19.62 30.16
C THR A 53 5.98 18.22 29.56
N ILE A 54 6.05 18.09 28.23
CA ILE A 54 6.33 16.81 27.55
C ILE A 54 7.72 16.28 27.91
N TRP A 55 8.72 17.16 27.97
CA TRP A 55 10.08 16.79 28.36
C TRP A 55 10.18 16.39 29.84
N GLU A 56 9.57 17.15 30.75
CA GLU A 56 9.61 16.89 32.19
C GLU A 56 8.91 15.57 32.56
N ASN A 57 7.83 15.24 31.87
CA ASN A 57 7.07 14.01 32.11
C ASN A 57 7.64 12.77 31.41
N MET A 58 8.66 12.92 30.56
CA MET A 58 9.25 11.82 29.81
C MET A 58 10.08 10.90 30.72
N LEU A 59 9.70 9.62 30.78
CA LEU A 59 10.34 8.62 31.62
C LEU A 59 11.39 7.79 30.88
N SER A 60 11.17 7.56 29.60
CA SER A 60 12.06 6.73 28.78
C SER A 60 11.98 7.12 27.32
N MET A 61 13.09 6.90 26.62
CA MET A 61 13.21 7.09 25.18
C MET A 61 13.80 5.83 24.57
N SER A 62 13.17 5.32 23.51
CA SER A 62 13.70 4.22 22.73
C SER A 62 14.08 4.72 21.34
N ARG A 63 15.32 4.42 20.92
CA ARG A 63 15.86 4.88 19.63
C ARG A 63 15.10 4.22 18.49
N VAL A 64 14.74 5.03 17.50
CA VAL A 64 14.17 4.60 16.24
C VAL A 64 15.30 4.47 15.22
N ILE A 65 15.40 3.29 14.60
CA ILE A 65 16.27 3.04 13.45
C ILE A 65 15.43 2.87 12.18
N ASP A 66 16.05 2.90 11.00
CA ASP A 66 15.35 2.71 9.73
C ASP A 66 14.50 1.41 9.67
N GLY A 67 15.00 0.33 10.31
CA GLY A 67 14.25 -0.92 10.45
C GLY A 67 12.94 -0.83 11.24
N ASN A 68 12.75 0.24 12.03
CA ASN A 68 11.53 0.51 12.81
C ASN A 68 10.48 1.31 12.05
N VAL A 69 10.76 1.72 10.81
CA VAL A 69 9.89 2.59 10.02
C VAL A 69 9.49 1.88 8.73
N ARG A 70 8.19 1.84 8.45
CA ARG A 70 7.64 1.28 7.21
C ARG A 70 6.60 2.21 6.62
N TYR A 71 6.52 2.27 5.29
CA TYR A 71 5.29 2.80 4.70
C TYR A 71 4.17 1.80 4.94
N VAL A 72 2.97 2.32 5.16
CA VAL A 72 1.77 1.50 5.28
C VAL A 72 0.67 2.00 4.37
N THR A 73 -0.18 1.07 3.98
CA THR A 73 -1.43 1.34 3.28
C THR A 73 -2.55 0.52 3.93
N ARG A 74 -3.81 0.79 3.59
CA ARG A 74 -4.93 0.01 4.13
C ARG A 74 -4.77 -1.47 3.76
N MET A 75 -5.22 -2.35 4.64
CA MET A 75 -5.21 -3.78 4.41
C MET A 75 -6.63 -4.26 4.17
N TYR A 76 -6.88 -4.78 2.98
CA TYR A 76 -8.15 -5.39 2.60
C TYR A 76 -7.98 -6.88 2.47
N GLU A 77 -8.59 -7.65 3.37
CA GLU A 77 -8.57 -9.11 3.27
C GLU A 77 -9.50 -9.59 2.15
N TRP A 78 -9.02 -10.54 1.35
CA TRP A 78 -9.89 -11.18 0.35
C TRP A 78 -11.02 -11.94 1.06
N THR A 79 -12.24 -11.81 0.54
CA THR A 79 -13.44 -12.44 1.07
C THR A 79 -14.29 -12.92 -0.09
N THR A 80 -14.64 -14.21 -0.08
CA THR A 80 -15.50 -14.82 -1.11
C THR A 80 -16.85 -14.12 -1.20
N GLY A 81 -17.40 -13.99 -2.41
CA GLY A 81 -18.66 -13.27 -2.65
C GLY A 81 -18.52 -11.75 -2.74
N THR A 82 -17.29 -11.20 -2.68
CA THR A 82 -17.06 -9.75 -2.78
C THR A 82 -16.77 -9.35 -4.22
N ALA A 83 -17.36 -8.26 -4.69
CA ALA A 83 -16.98 -7.64 -5.95
C ALA A 83 -15.79 -6.71 -5.70
N TYR A 84 -14.66 -6.96 -6.34
CA TYR A 84 -13.52 -6.03 -6.31
C TYR A 84 -13.59 -5.11 -7.52
N THR A 85 -12.96 -3.94 -7.44
CA THR A 85 -12.87 -3.08 -8.63
C THR A 85 -11.50 -3.20 -9.26
N ILE A 86 -11.47 -3.09 -10.58
CA ILE A 86 -10.24 -3.06 -11.34
C ILE A 86 -9.37 -1.83 -11.03
N TYR A 87 -8.07 -1.99 -11.26
CA TYR A 87 -7.18 -0.87 -11.48
C TYR A 87 -7.52 -0.17 -12.81
N GLU A 88 -7.63 1.15 -12.80
CA GLU A 88 -7.79 2.01 -13.97
C GLU A 88 -6.85 3.22 -13.84
N HIS A 89 -6.06 3.48 -14.88
CA HIS A 89 -5.07 4.56 -14.89
C HIS A 89 -5.70 5.97 -14.95
N ASP A 90 -6.93 6.06 -15.47
CA ASP A 90 -7.69 7.30 -15.66
C ASP A 90 -8.75 7.53 -14.56
N ALA A 91 -8.90 6.60 -13.62
CA ALA A 91 -9.80 6.77 -12.49
C ALA A 91 -9.32 7.87 -11.55
N THR A 92 -10.10 8.95 -11.44
CA THR A 92 -9.78 10.14 -10.63
C THR A 92 -9.72 9.86 -9.13
N ASN A 93 -10.33 8.77 -8.69
CA ASN A 93 -10.44 8.37 -7.30
C ASN A 93 -9.79 7.03 -6.99
N ILE A 94 -9.02 6.42 -7.90
CA ILE A 94 -8.49 5.06 -7.67
C ILE A 94 -7.71 4.95 -6.36
N MET A 95 -6.95 6.00 -6.05
CA MET A 95 -6.22 6.06 -4.81
C MET A 95 -7.15 6.47 -3.65
N THR A 96 -8.20 7.30 -3.83
CA THR A 96 -9.09 7.76 -2.72
C THR A 96 -10.19 6.77 -2.41
N ARG A 97 -10.40 5.78 -3.28
CA ARG A 97 -11.22 4.60 -3.02
C ARG A 97 -10.65 3.71 -1.91
N ASP A 98 -9.41 3.97 -1.50
CA ASP A 98 -8.74 3.50 -0.26
C ASP A 98 -9.46 3.89 1.05
N GLY A 99 -10.62 4.57 0.96
CA GLY A 99 -11.53 4.82 2.09
C GLY A 99 -12.94 4.30 1.89
N SER A 100 -13.29 3.75 0.73
CA SER A 100 -14.55 3.03 0.55
C SER A 100 -14.26 1.55 0.70
N SER A 101 -14.46 1.05 1.93
CA SER A 101 -14.43 -0.38 2.25
C SER A 101 -15.34 -1.23 1.34
N ALA A 102 -16.23 -0.60 0.57
CA ALA A 102 -17.17 -1.28 -0.30
C ALA A 102 -16.49 -2.09 -1.41
N ASN A 103 -15.44 -1.57 -2.07
CA ASN A 103 -14.79 -2.30 -3.19
C ASN A 103 -13.32 -1.88 -3.37
N PRO A 104 -12.32 -2.54 -2.76
CA PRO A 104 -10.91 -2.23 -2.95
C PRO A 104 -10.36 -2.73 -4.31
N PHE A 105 -9.28 -2.14 -4.82
CA PHE A 105 -8.62 -2.60 -6.07
C PHE A 105 -7.44 -3.53 -5.82
N TYR A 106 -7.12 -3.79 -4.57
CA TYR A 106 -6.10 -4.74 -4.15
C TYR A 106 -6.61 -5.47 -2.91
N VAL A 107 -6.08 -6.67 -2.68
CA VAL A 107 -6.47 -7.55 -1.58
C VAL A 107 -5.24 -8.26 -1.01
N VAL A 108 -5.38 -8.75 0.21
CA VAL A 108 -4.41 -9.61 0.88
C VAL A 108 -5.04 -10.98 1.09
N ASN A 109 -4.32 -12.03 0.71
CA ASN A 109 -4.67 -13.40 1.02
C ASN A 109 -3.42 -14.12 1.54
N ASN A 110 -3.47 -14.62 2.78
CA ASN A 110 -2.35 -15.32 3.43
C ASN A 110 -1.01 -14.55 3.34
N ARG A 111 -1.01 -13.25 3.71
CA ARG A 111 0.12 -12.30 3.62
C ARG A 111 0.57 -11.92 2.20
N LYS A 112 -0.01 -12.51 1.16
CA LYS A 112 0.29 -12.19 -0.23
C LYS A 112 -0.61 -11.07 -0.70
N VAL A 113 -0.03 -10.05 -1.32
CA VAL A 113 -0.74 -8.87 -1.80
C VAL A 113 -0.98 -8.98 -3.29
N TYR A 114 -2.24 -8.81 -3.69
CA TYR A 114 -2.69 -8.91 -5.06
C TYR A 114 -3.42 -7.66 -5.50
N LYS A 115 -3.18 -7.24 -6.73
CA LYS A 115 -3.87 -6.12 -7.38
C LYS A 115 -4.86 -6.66 -8.42
N CYS A 116 -6.09 -6.15 -8.39
CA CYS A 116 -7.14 -6.53 -9.33
C CYS A 116 -6.90 -5.84 -10.68
N ILE A 117 -6.65 -6.64 -11.72
CA ILE A 117 -6.41 -6.17 -13.09
C ILE A 117 -7.67 -6.32 -13.94
N SER A 118 -8.43 -7.39 -13.72
CA SER A 118 -9.77 -7.61 -14.29
C SER A 118 -10.65 -8.22 -13.21
N ASN A 119 -11.88 -7.72 -13.06
CA ASN A 119 -12.82 -8.17 -12.03
C ASN A 119 -14.01 -8.95 -12.59
N ASN A 120 -13.83 -9.61 -13.74
CA ASN A 120 -14.91 -10.26 -14.48
C ASN A 120 -16.16 -9.36 -14.60
N SER A 121 -15.93 -8.11 -15.01
CA SER A 121 -16.96 -7.10 -15.18
C SER A 121 -17.77 -6.78 -13.91
N GLY A 122 -17.17 -6.86 -12.72
CA GLY A 122 -17.83 -6.56 -11.44
C GLY A 122 -18.61 -7.73 -10.84
N SER A 123 -18.44 -8.93 -11.38
CA SER A 123 -18.98 -10.15 -10.77
C SER A 123 -18.35 -10.42 -9.41
N GLN A 124 -19.01 -11.17 -8.53
CA GLN A 124 -18.43 -11.55 -7.24
C GLN A 124 -17.24 -12.49 -7.43
N SER A 125 -16.12 -12.22 -6.77
CA SER A 125 -14.98 -13.15 -6.71
C SER A 125 -15.31 -14.29 -5.76
N VAL A 126 -15.12 -15.53 -6.21
CA VAL A 126 -15.34 -16.74 -5.39
C VAL A 126 -14.09 -17.59 -5.25
N THR A 127 -13.07 -17.33 -6.07
CA THR A 127 -11.77 -18.00 -6.03
C THR A 127 -10.70 -17.00 -5.58
N ALA A 128 -10.06 -17.27 -4.44
CA ALA A 128 -8.98 -16.42 -3.94
C ALA A 128 -7.72 -16.59 -4.78
N PRO A 129 -6.97 -15.51 -5.08
CA PRO A 129 -5.64 -15.65 -5.68
C PRO A 129 -4.66 -16.25 -4.68
N THR A 130 -3.82 -17.19 -5.12
CA THR A 130 -2.87 -17.89 -4.23
C THR A 130 -1.44 -18.00 -4.79
N GLU A 131 -1.30 -17.79 -6.09
CA GLU A 131 -0.09 -17.95 -6.88
C GLU A 131 0.87 -16.76 -6.71
N GLU A 132 2.17 -17.02 -6.76
CA GLU A 132 3.21 -15.98 -6.64
C GLU A 132 3.83 -15.67 -8.00
N THR A 133 2.97 -15.45 -9.01
CA THR A 133 3.44 -15.19 -10.38
C THR A 133 4.13 -13.82 -10.46
N THR A 134 5.47 -13.83 -10.50
CA THR A 134 6.28 -12.61 -10.50
C THR A 134 6.34 -11.93 -11.88
N SER A 135 6.28 -12.72 -12.97
CA SER A 135 6.19 -12.22 -14.35
C SER A 135 4.81 -12.47 -14.94
N GLY A 136 4.15 -11.40 -15.42
CA GLY A 136 2.80 -11.49 -15.98
C GLY A 136 1.68 -11.41 -14.94
N MET A 137 0.55 -12.10 -15.23
CA MET A 137 -0.72 -12.02 -14.50
C MET A 137 -1.25 -13.41 -14.15
N ILE A 138 -1.94 -13.50 -13.02
CA ILE A 138 -2.70 -14.68 -12.57
C ILE A 138 -4.08 -14.60 -13.19
N LYS A 139 -4.49 -15.61 -13.96
CA LYS A 139 -5.77 -15.64 -14.67
C LYS A 139 -6.62 -16.76 -14.10
N HIS A 140 -7.78 -16.41 -13.58
CA HIS A 140 -8.80 -17.34 -13.10
C HIS A 140 -9.79 -17.65 -14.24
N ASP A 141 -9.28 -18.10 -15.38
CA ASP A 141 -10.05 -18.25 -16.64
C ASP A 141 -10.53 -19.70 -16.89
N SER A 142 -10.38 -20.61 -15.94
CA SER A 142 -10.97 -21.94 -16.00
C SER A 142 -12.49 -21.89 -15.81
N ALA A 143 -13.20 -22.95 -16.23
CA ALA A 143 -14.67 -23.00 -16.15
C ALA A 143 -15.20 -22.94 -14.70
N THR A 144 -14.43 -23.45 -13.75
CA THR A 144 -14.72 -23.47 -12.31
C THR A 144 -14.25 -22.23 -11.57
N GLU A 145 -13.62 -21.28 -12.27
CA GLU A 145 -13.03 -20.08 -11.70
C GLU A 145 -13.85 -18.83 -12.06
N ASP A 146 -13.59 -17.74 -11.33
CA ASP A 146 -14.44 -16.55 -11.31
C ASP A 146 -14.15 -15.53 -12.41
N GLY A 147 -13.18 -15.79 -13.31
CA GLY A 147 -12.83 -14.91 -14.43
C GLY A 147 -11.98 -13.70 -14.03
N TYR A 148 -11.53 -13.63 -12.78
CA TYR A 148 -10.68 -12.54 -12.32
C TYR A 148 -9.27 -12.63 -12.91
N VAL A 149 -8.62 -11.48 -13.03
CA VAL A 149 -7.19 -11.40 -13.34
C VAL A 149 -6.52 -10.60 -12.24
N TRP A 150 -5.54 -11.22 -11.59
CA TRP A 150 -4.79 -10.66 -10.48
C TRP A 150 -3.33 -10.46 -10.85
N LYS A 151 -2.71 -9.43 -10.28
CA LYS A 151 -1.25 -9.27 -10.27
C LYS A 151 -0.76 -9.52 -8.86
N TYR A 152 0.12 -10.52 -8.69
CA TYR A 152 0.89 -10.67 -7.46
C TYR A 152 1.88 -9.49 -7.35
N MET A 153 1.87 -8.82 -6.20
CA MET A 153 2.70 -7.65 -5.93
C MET A 153 3.90 -8.04 -5.06
N TYR A 154 3.64 -8.63 -3.89
CA TYR A 154 4.64 -9.10 -2.95
C TYR A 154 3.99 -9.95 -1.84
N THR A 155 4.82 -10.61 -1.04
CA THR A 155 4.40 -11.26 0.21
C THR A 155 4.97 -10.50 1.40
N ILE A 156 4.09 -10.15 2.35
CA ILE A 156 4.49 -9.54 3.61
C ILE A 156 5.29 -10.57 4.42
N SER A 157 6.53 -10.19 4.78
CA SER A 157 7.41 -11.02 5.60
C SER A 157 6.74 -11.32 6.95
N THR A 158 7.06 -12.45 7.58
CA THR A 158 6.52 -12.78 8.92
C THR A 158 6.92 -11.72 9.95
N THR A 159 8.14 -11.20 9.85
CA THR A 159 8.65 -10.12 10.68
C THR A 159 7.84 -8.85 10.50
N ASP A 160 7.64 -8.39 9.26
CA ASP A 160 6.88 -7.16 9.02
C ASP A 160 5.41 -7.33 9.35
N ASN A 161 4.85 -8.53 9.15
CA ASN A 161 3.49 -8.84 9.58
C ASN A 161 3.32 -8.66 11.10
N ASN A 162 4.23 -9.23 11.89
CA ASN A 162 4.16 -9.13 13.35
C ASN A 162 4.50 -7.72 13.88
N ASN A 163 5.19 -6.92 13.07
CA ASN A 163 5.67 -5.60 13.49
C ASN A 163 4.82 -4.44 13.00
N PHE A 164 4.22 -4.53 11.82
CA PHE A 164 3.65 -3.36 11.15
C PHE A 164 2.23 -3.57 10.64
N VAL A 165 1.69 -4.78 10.71
CA VAL A 165 0.24 -4.97 10.54
C VAL A 165 -0.44 -4.52 11.83
N THR A 166 -1.27 -3.50 11.72
CA THR A 166 -1.95 -2.89 12.86
C THR A 166 -3.39 -2.52 12.49
N THR A 167 -4.22 -2.31 13.51
CA THR A 167 -5.58 -1.80 13.36
C THR A 167 -5.68 -0.48 14.11
N ASP A 168 -6.25 0.55 13.49
CA ASP A 168 -6.49 1.83 14.17
C ASP A 168 -7.76 1.80 15.03
N GLU A 169 -8.02 2.88 15.78
CA GLU A 169 -9.18 3.02 16.67
C GLU A 169 -10.53 2.95 15.92
N ASP A 170 -10.53 3.31 14.64
CA ASP A 170 -11.70 3.22 13.75
C ASP A 170 -11.90 1.81 13.17
N GLY A 171 -11.08 0.83 13.57
CA GLY A 171 -11.19 -0.57 13.16
C GLY A 171 -10.60 -0.85 11.77
N ASN A 172 -9.87 0.10 11.17
CA ASN A 172 -9.26 -0.13 9.88
C ASN A 172 -7.91 -0.83 10.03
N LYS A 173 -7.69 -1.85 9.21
CA LYS A 173 -6.43 -2.58 9.15
C LYS A 173 -5.42 -1.87 8.24
N TRP A 174 -4.15 -1.97 8.61
CA TRP A 174 -3.00 -1.40 7.91
C TRP A 174 -1.98 -2.51 7.64
N MET A 175 -1.31 -2.44 6.48
CA MET A 175 -0.24 -3.36 6.12
C MET A 175 1.02 -2.60 5.67
N PRO A 176 2.21 -3.17 5.92
CA PRO A 176 3.45 -2.62 5.40
C PRO A 176 3.50 -2.76 3.87
N VAL A 177 4.06 -1.73 3.24
CA VAL A 177 4.33 -1.69 1.81
C VAL A 177 5.68 -1.02 1.60
N ASP A 178 6.54 -1.57 0.75
CA ASP A 178 7.84 -0.99 0.49
C ASP A 178 8.18 -1.00 -1.00
N ILE A 179 9.29 -0.36 -1.33
CA ILE A 179 10.03 -0.54 -2.58
C ILE A 179 11.43 -0.98 -2.21
N LEU A 180 11.94 -2.01 -2.88
CA LEU A 180 13.27 -2.53 -2.64
C LEU A 180 14.28 -1.84 -3.56
N GLU A 181 15.40 -1.39 -3.02
CA GLU A 181 16.49 -0.76 -3.78
C GLU A 181 17.52 -1.77 -4.27
N PHE A 182 17.60 -2.93 -3.62
CA PHE A 182 18.46 -4.05 -3.97
C PHE A 182 17.74 -5.35 -3.66
N ASP A 183 18.24 -6.44 -4.25
CA ASP A 183 17.81 -7.78 -3.92
C ASP A 183 18.15 -8.08 -2.45
N ASN A 184 17.12 -8.14 -1.61
CA ASN A 184 17.24 -8.40 -0.19
C ASN A 184 16.67 -9.77 0.18
N ASP A 185 16.54 -10.70 -0.77
CA ASP A 185 16.06 -12.06 -0.54
C ASP A 185 17.09 -12.88 0.29
N VAL A 186 17.08 -12.64 1.59
CA VAL A 186 17.70 -13.53 2.58
C VAL A 186 16.63 -14.51 3.06
N GLY A 187 16.28 -15.46 2.19
CA GLY A 187 15.42 -16.61 2.51
C GLY A 187 13.92 -16.39 2.30
N THR A 188 13.42 -16.85 1.14
CA THR A 188 12.00 -17.19 0.88
C THR A 188 10.95 -16.17 1.35
N ALA A 189 11.19 -14.87 1.16
CA ALA A 189 10.23 -13.86 1.58
C ALA A 189 10.10 -12.73 0.56
N GLY A 190 9.15 -12.90 -0.36
CA GLY A 190 8.41 -11.74 -0.84
C GLY A 190 8.18 -11.67 -2.33
N GLY A 191 9.00 -12.30 -3.18
CA GLY A 191 8.91 -12.19 -4.65
C GLY A 191 8.89 -10.73 -5.17
N GLN A 192 9.16 -9.75 -4.30
CA GLN A 192 8.95 -8.34 -4.58
C GLN A 192 10.02 -7.83 -5.54
N TRP A 193 11.28 -8.19 -5.29
CA TRP A 193 12.39 -7.81 -6.17
C TRP A 193 12.18 -8.36 -7.59
N ASP A 194 11.76 -9.62 -7.70
CA ASP A 194 11.39 -10.25 -8.97
C ASP A 194 10.20 -9.54 -9.64
N VAL A 195 9.15 -9.20 -8.90
CA VAL A 195 8.02 -8.44 -9.44
C VAL A 195 8.46 -7.06 -9.94
N GLN A 196 9.32 -6.36 -9.18
CA GLN A 196 9.83 -5.04 -9.54
C GLN A 196 10.66 -5.08 -10.82
N THR A 197 11.56 -6.07 -10.94
CA THR A 197 12.46 -6.22 -12.09
C THR A 197 11.77 -6.75 -13.33
N ASN A 198 10.75 -7.61 -13.17
CA ASN A 198 9.92 -8.12 -14.28
C ASN A 198 8.79 -7.16 -14.69
N SER A 199 8.64 -6.02 -14.03
CA SER A 199 7.63 -5.03 -14.38
C SER A 199 7.89 -4.41 -15.77
N ILE A 200 6.84 -4.30 -16.58
CA ILE A 200 6.93 -3.78 -17.94
C ILE A 200 6.31 -2.39 -17.98
N ASP A 201 7.13 -1.39 -18.27
CA ASP A 201 6.68 -0.01 -18.33
C ASP A 201 5.69 0.21 -19.49
N GLY A 202 4.52 0.77 -19.19
CA GLY A 202 3.47 1.03 -20.18
C GLY A 202 2.88 -0.23 -20.82
N SER A 203 2.86 -1.36 -20.10
CA SER A 203 2.14 -2.56 -20.53
C SER A 203 0.61 -2.38 -20.51
N VAL A 204 -0.10 -3.21 -21.28
CA VAL A 204 -1.56 -3.30 -21.26
C VAL A 204 -1.96 -4.75 -20.98
N TYR A 205 -2.48 -5.02 -19.79
CA TYR A 205 -2.91 -6.35 -19.39
C TYR A 205 -4.43 -6.54 -19.39
N HIS A 206 -5.18 -5.44 -19.52
CA HIS A 206 -6.64 -5.47 -19.53
C HIS A 206 -7.21 -4.44 -20.51
N ILE A 207 -8.28 -4.82 -21.19
CA ILE A 207 -9.11 -3.94 -22.01
C ILE A 207 -10.53 -4.04 -21.46
N THR A 208 -11.08 -2.90 -21.06
CA THR A 208 -12.43 -2.79 -20.50
C THR A 208 -13.40 -2.13 -21.49
N SER A 209 -14.70 -2.20 -21.21
CA SER A 209 -15.73 -1.47 -21.95
C SER A 209 -15.96 -0.09 -21.30
N THR A 210 -16.14 0.96 -22.12
CA THR A 210 -16.48 2.31 -21.64
C THR A 210 -17.96 2.49 -21.32
N SER A 211 -18.82 1.51 -21.64
CA SER A 211 -20.28 1.63 -21.54
C SER A 211 -20.88 1.39 -20.14
N GLY A 212 -20.07 1.17 -19.10
CA GLY A 212 -20.54 0.96 -17.71
C GLY A 212 -21.38 -0.31 -17.49
N THR A 213 -21.61 -1.12 -18.53
CA THR A 213 -22.29 -2.41 -18.41
C THR A 213 -21.31 -3.48 -17.94
N PRO A 214 -21.71 -4.34 -16.97
CA PRO A 214 -20.88 -5.40 -16.39
C PRO A 214 -20.74 -6.56 -17.36
N HIS A 215 -20.14 -6.29 -18.53
CA HIS A 215 -19.72 -7.32 -19.45
C HIS A 215 -18.81 -6.67 -20.49
N SER A 216 -17.51 -7.02 -20.46
CA SER A 216 -16.74 -7.09 -21.69
C SER A 216 -17.53 -7.97 -22.65
N VAL A 217 -18.26 -7.34 -23.56
CA VAL A 217 -18.88 -8.01 -24.70
C VAL A 217 -18.70 -7.04 -25.83
N LEU A 218 -17.64 -7.30 -26.57
CA LEU A 218 -17.84 -7.65 -27.96
C LEU A 218 -19.12 -8.48 -28.08
N THR A 219 -20.27 -7.83 -28.25
CA THR A 219 -21.62 -8.40 -28.16
C THR A 219 -21.60 -9.82 -28.69
N ALA A 220 -22.02 -10.80 -27.90
CA ALA A 220 -21.95 -12.20 -28.29
C ALA A 220 -22.56 -12.36 -29.69
N GLY A 221 -21.71 -12.64 -30.68
CA GLY A 221 -22.07 -12.68 -32.10
C GLY A 221 -21.23 -11.78 -33.04
N GLY A 222 -20.57 -10.73 -32.55
CA GLY A 222 -19.86 -9.77 -33.40
C GLY A 222 -18.48 -10.20 -33.90
N TYR A 223 -17.75 -11.01 -33.13
CA TYR A 223 -16.35 -11.37 -33.43
C TYR A 223 -16.05 -12.83 -33.09
N SER A 224 -15.34 -13.51 -33.99
CA SER A 224 -14.90 -14.91 -33.83
C SER A 224 -13.85 -15.06 -32.73
N ASN A 225 -13.81 -16.23 -32.09
CA ASN A 225 -12.70 -16.60 -31.20
C ASN A 225 -11.38 -16.57 -31.99
N GLY A 226 -10.30 -16.06 -31.40
CA GLY A 226 -9.01 -15.89 -32.07
C GLY A 226 -8.90 -14.66 -32.98
N ALA A 227 -9.94 -13.82 -33.09
CA ALA A 227 -9.84 -12.56 -33.82
C ALA A 227 -8.75 -11.67 -33.19
N ALA A 228 -7.80 -11.22 -33.99
CA ALA A 228 -6.65 -10.45 -33.51
C ALA A 228 -7.09 -9.09 -32.95
N VAL A 229 -6.57 -8.76 -31.77
CA VAL A 229 -6.74 -7.47 -31.10
C VAL A 229 -5.41 -6.72 -31.14
N THR A 230 -5.46 -5.48 -31.61
CA THR A 230 -4.29 -4.60 -31.73
C THR A 230 -4.59 -3.21 -31.19
N LEU A 231 -3.56 -2.46 -30.83
CA LEU A 231 -3.68 -1.10 -30.31
C LEU A 231 -3.00 -0.11 -31.26
N THR A 232 -3.53 1.11 -31.31
CA THR A 232 -2.86 2.27 -31.92
C THR A 232 -2.58 3.28 -30.82
N GLY A 233 -1.34 3.74 -30.74
CA GLY A 233 -0.84 4.62 -29.68
C GLY A 233 0.66 4.85 -29.79
N ASP A 234 1.25 5.36 -28.72
CA ASP A 234 2.69 5.66 -28.60
C ASP A 234 3.56 4.44 -28.22
N GLY A 235 2.97 3.40 -27.64
CA GLY A 235 3.63 2.14 -27.34
C GLY A 235 3.64 1.14 -28.51
N SER A 236 4.27 -0.01 -28.28
CA SER A 236 4.38 -1.06 -29.31
C SER A 236 4.33 -2.48 -28.72
N GLY A 237 4.16 -3.46 -29.60
CA GLY A 237 4.26 -4.88 -29.26
C GLY A 237 3.03 -5.51 -28.62
N PHE A 238 1.94 -4.76 -28.40
CA PHE A 238 0.70 -5.36 -27.90
C PHE A 238 0.12 -6.35 -28.91
N THR A 239 -0.18 -7.56 -28.43
CA THR A 239 -1.00 -8.53 -29.14
C THR A 239 -2.03 -9.12 -28.20
N GLY A 240 -3.27 -9.24 -28.67
CA GLY A 240 -4.32 -9.97 -27.97
C GLY A 240 -5.21 -10.69 -28.95
N GLU A 241 -6.12 -11.50 -28.42
CA GLU A 241 -7.13 -12.20 -29.19
C GLU A 241 -8.49 -12.14 -28.50
N VAL A 242 -9.57 -12.18 -29.27
CA VAL A 242 -10.90 -12.38 -28.70
C VAL A 242 -10.99 -13.81 -28.19
N ALA A 243 -11.28 -13.96 -26.90
CA ALA A 243 -11.48 -15.24 -26.24
C ALA A 243 -12.90 -15.35 -25.67
N THR A 244 -13.45 -16.56 -25.58
CA THR A 244 -14.69 -16.83 -24.86
C THR A 244 -14.39 -17.50 -23.53
N HIS A 245 -14.88 -16.95 -22.42
CA HIS A 245 -14.94 -17.65 -21.14
C HIS A 245 -16.31 -18.30 -20.99
N LEU A 246 -16.33 -19.56 -20.53
CA LEU A 246 -17.54 -20.29 -20.20
C LEU A 246 -17.51 -20.55 -18.70
N SER A 247 -18.34 -19.83 -17.94
CA SER A 247 -18.37 -19.97 -16.48
C SER A 247 -19.45 -20.96 -16.07
N THR A 248 -19.07 -22.04 -15.38
CA THR A 248 -20.05 -22.92 -14.73
C THR A 248 -20.62 -22.29 -13.45
N LEU A 249 -19.93 -21.29 -12.88
CA LEU A 249 -20.40 -20.53 -11.71
C LEU A 249 -21.59 -19.63 -12.06
N ASN A 250 -21.68 -19.15 -13.29
CA ASN A 250 -22.77 -18.30 -13.79
C ASN A 250 -23.79 -19.08 -14.63
N GLN A 251 -24.22 -20.25 -14.17
CA GLN A 251 -25.23 -21.08 -14.86
C GLN A 251 -24.87 -21.42 -16.33
N GLY A 252 -23.59 -21.50 -16.67
CA GLY A 252 -23.14 -21.76 -18.05
C GLY A 252 -23.16 -20.52 -18.95
N ALA A 253 -23.25 -19.30 -18.39
CA ALA A 253 -23.11 -18.08 -19.17
C ALA A 253 -21.73 -18.05 -19.87
N SER A 254 -21.74 -17.60 -21.13
CA SER A 254 -20.52 -17.41 -21.92
C SER A 254 -20.34 -15.95 -22.29
N TYR A 255 -19.10 -15.48 -22.24
CA TYR A 255 -18.78 -14.09 -22.54
C TYR A 255 -17.46 -13.94 -23.28
N LYS A 256 -17.38 -12.89 -24.11
CA LYS A 256 -16.22 -12.62 -24.96
C LYS A 256 -15.38 -11.50 -24.36
N TYR A 257 -14.13 -11.80 -24.08
CA TYR A 257 -13.17 -10.83 -23.55
C TYR A 257 -11.94 -10.76 -24.45
N VAL A 258 -11.08 -9.75 -24.22
CA VAL A 258 -9.77 -9.70 -24.87
C VAL A 258 -8.77 -10.46 -24.01
N LYS A 259 -8.28 -11.58 -24.52
CA LYS A 259 -7.16 -12.31 -23.95
C LYS A 259 -5.86 -11.67 -24.45
N VAL A 260 -5.17 -10.99 -23.56
CA VAL A 260 -3.83 -10.45 -23.84
C VAL A 260 -2.83 -11.60 -23.94
N THR A 261 -2.11 -11.66 -25.08
CA THR A 261 -1.04 -12.63 -25.35
C THR A 261 0.34 -12.00 -25.24
N ASN A 262 0.48 -10.73 -25.61
CA ASN A 262 1.63 -9.89 -25.32
C ASN A 262 1.12 -8.52 -24.85
N PRO A 263 1.46 -8.09 -23.62
CA PRO A 263 0.99 -6.81 -23.10
C PRO A 263 1.61 -5.60 -23.79
N GLY A 264 2.66 -5.79 -24.60
CA GLY A 264 3.44 -4.70 -25.19
C GLY A 264 4.13 -3.83 -24.13
N SER A 265 4.66 -2.70 -24.57
CA SER A 265 5.38 -1.76 -23.72
C SER A 265 5.34 -0.34 -24.26
N GLY A 266 5.65 0.63 -23.39
CA GLY A 266 5.80 2.03 -23.76
C GLY A 266 4.49 2.78 -24.01
N TYR A 267 3.32 2.17 -23.79
CA TYR A 267 2.05 2.87 -23.94
C TYR A 267 1.89 3.93 -22.83
N ARG A 268 1.46 5.14 -23.20
CA ARG A 268 0.91 6.19 -22.31
C ARG A 268 -0.35 6.80 -22.89
N ASN A 269 -0.47 6.81 -24.21
CA ASN A 269 -1.63 7.29 -24.91
C ASN A 269 -2.05 6.29 -25.99
N ILE A 270 -3.16 5.61 -25.74
CA ILE A 270 -3.78 4.68 -26.68
C ILE A 270 -5.00 5.37 -27.28
N THR A 271 -4.97 5.57 -28.58
CA THR A 271 -6.03 6.29 -29.30
C THR A 271 -7.10 5.34 -29.84
N GLU A 272 -6.74 4.09 -30.16
CA GLU A 272 -7.67 3.12 -30.75
C GLU A 272 -7.40 1.70 -30.26
N VAL A 273 -8.48 0.98 -29.94
CA VAL A 273 -8.50 -0.47 -29.81
C VAL A 273 -9.11 -1.05 -31.08
N LYS A 274 -8.40 -1.99 -31.73
CA LYS A 274 -8.82 -2.59 -33.00
C LYS A 274 -9.04 -4.08 -32.87
N ILE A 275 -10.10 -4.59 -33.49
CA ILE A 275 -10.38 -6.03 -33.60
C ILE A 275 -10.55 -6.40 -35.06
N ALA A 276 -9.75 -7.36 -35.51
CA ALA A 276 -9.67 -7.74 -36.93
C ALA A 276 -9.50 -6.52 -37.86
N GLY A 277 -8.73 -5.51 -37.42
CA GLY A 277 -8.47 -4.26 -38.15
C GLY A 277 -9.51 -3.16 -37.97
N ASN A 278 -10.68 -3.44 -37.38
CA ASN A 278 -11.75 -2.45 -37.17
C ASN A 278 -11.61 -1.74 -35.83
N VAL A 279 -11.74 -0.41 -35.81
CA VAL A 279 -11.72 0.39 -34.58
C VAL A 279 -12.99 0.15 -33.77
N ILE A 280 -12.83 -0.14 -32.48
CA ILE A 280 -13.93 -0.42 -31.54
C ILE A 280 -14.01 0.73 -30.54
N SER A 281 -14.99 1.63 -30.73
CA SER A 281 -15.08 2.88 -29.97
C SER A 281 -15.47 2.74 -28.50
N ASN A 282 -16.09 1.62 -28.11
CA ASN A 282 -16.52 1.36 -26.75
C ASN A 282 -15.51 0.56 -25.93
N LEU A 283 -14.29 0.32 -26.43
CA LEU A 283 -13.23 -0.35 -25.69
C LEU A 283 -12.16 0.64 -25.24
N LYS A 284 -11.67 0.44 -24.02
CA LYS A 284 -10.58 1.19 -23.40
C LYS A 284 -9.51 0.23 -22.91
N ALA A 285 -8.30 0.40 -23.41
CA ALA A 285 -7.13 -0.30 -22.89
C ALA A 285 -6.68 0.34 -21.58
N ILE A 286 -6.43 -0.48 -20.55
CA ILE A 286 -5.92 -0.01 -19.27
C ILE A 286 -4.39 -0.09 -19.29
N VAL A 287 -3.75 1.08 -19.29
CA VAL A 287 -2.29 1.21 -19.25
C VAL A 287 -1.79 0.99 -17.83
N SER A 288 -0.70 0.23 -17.68
CA SER A 288 -0.03 0.05 -16.40
C SER A 288 0.61 1.36 -15.89
N PRO A 289 0.86 1.49 -14.58
CA PRO A 289 1.62 2.61 -14.02
C PRO A 289 2.99 2.77 -14.68
N ARG A 290 3.58 3.95 -14.50
CA ARG A 290 4.97 4.18 -14.88
C ARG A 290 5.89 3.20 -14.13
N GLY A 291 6.72 2.49 -14.87
CA GLY A 291 7.55 1.38 -14.39
C GLY A 291 6.91 0.00 -14.58
N GLY A 292 5.59 -0.07 -14.76
CA GLY A 292 4.82 -1.31 -14.84
C GLY A 292 4.19 -1.70 -13.50
N HIS A 293 3.31 -2.71 -13.51
CA HIS A 293 2.64 -3.19 -12.30
C HIS A 293 3.61 -3.93 -11.37
N GLY A 294 3.78 -3.39 -10.17
CA GLY A 294 4.65 -3.95 -9.13
C GLY A 294 6.02 -3.28 -9.05
N TRP A 295 6.35 -2.37 -9.98
CA TRP A 295 7.64 -1.68 -9.99
C TRP A 295 7.85 -0.80 -8.75
N ASN A 296 6.77 -0.16 -8.27
CA ASN A 296 6.78 0.56 -7.01
C ASN A 296 5.46 0.30 -6.28
N ALA A 297 5.42 -0.82 -5.55
CA ALA A 297 4.24 -1.24 -4.79
C ALA A 297 3.79 -0.17 -3.79
N SER A 298 4.73 0.50 -3.11
CA SER A 298 4.43 1.59 -2.18
C SER A 298 3.64 2.72 -2.86
N ARG A 299 4.09 3.21 -4.01
CA ARG A 299 3.39 4.25 -4.75
C ARG A 299 2.07 3.77 -5.36
N GLU A 300 2.04 2.54 -5.88
CA GLU A 300 0.88 1.98 -6.57
C GLU A 300 -0.29 1.62 -5.64
N LEU A 301 -0.01 1.20 -4.42
CA LEU A 301 -1.01 0.82 -3.42
C LEU A 301 -1.34 1.97 -2.46
N GLY A 302 -0.77 3.16 -2.68
CA GLY A 302 -1.06 4.34 -1.87
C GLY A 302 -0.34 4.37 -0.52
N GLY A 303 0.85 3.80 -0.40
CA GLY A 303 1.73 3.90 0.77
C GLY A 303 2.24 5.32 1.02
N HIS A 304 1.39 6.16 1.61
CA HIS A 304 1.72 7.54 2.02
C HIS A 304 1.67 7.72 3.53
N ASN A 305 1.18 6.72 4.26
CA ASN A 305 1.21 6.71 5.71
C ASN A 305 2.47 5.97 6.18
N ILE A 306 2.94 6.32 7.37
CA ILE A 306 4.15 5.73 7.96
C ILE A 306 3.80 5.22 9.34
N VAL A 307 4.20 3.99 9.63
CA VAL A 307 4.18 3.44 10.98
C VAL A 307 5.61 3.42 11.50
N VAL A 308 5.77 3.93 12.72
CA VAL A 308 7.00 3.84 13.49
C VAL A 308 6.75 2.91 14.67
N LYS A 309 7.47 1.79 14.72
CA LYS A 309 7.39 0.83 15.83
C LYS A 309 8.72 0.75 16.55
N THR A 310 8.70 1.08 17.84
CA THR A 310 9.81 0.73 18.74
C THR A 310 9.30 -0.13 19.89
N THR A 311 10.23 -0.79 20.57
CA THR A 311 9.95 -1.52 21.81
C THR A 311 10.68 -0.84 22.95
N PHE A 312 10.00 -0.70 24.06
CA PHE A 312 10.58 -0.28 25.32
C PHE A 312 10.83 -1.52 26.15
N SER A 313 12.08 -1.76 26.54
CA SER A 313 12.42 -2.85 27.45
C SER A 313 12.41 -2.32 28.88
N GLY A 314 11.44 -2.74 29.68
CA GLY A 314 11.47 -2.64 31.14
C GLY A 314 11.86 -3.97 31.79
N LEU A 315 12.19 -3.99 33.09
CA LEU A 315 12.27 -5.23 33.85
C LEU A 315 10.85 -5.77 34.10
N GLY A 316 10.64 -7.06 33.85
CA GLY A 316 9.39 -7.74 34.19
C GLY A 316 9.08 -7.71 35.69
N THR A 317 7.82 -7.96 36.04
CA THR A 317 7.33 -8.04 37.41
C THR A 317 8.19 -8.98 38.28
N GLY A 318 8.83 -8.44 39.33
CA GLY A 318 9.49 -9.25 40.38
C GLY A 318 10.99 -9.02 40.64
N SER A 319 11.67 -8.09 39.96
CA SER A 319 13.07 -7.77 40.30
C SER A 319 13.15 -6.88 41.55
N SER A 320 13.74 -7.39 42.63
CA SER A 320 13.97 -6.69 43.90
C SER A 320 15.24 -5.83 43.90
N THR A 321 16.00 -5.82 42.80
CA THR A 321 17.19 -4.99 42.62
C THR A 321 16.87 -3.86 41.66
N LYS A 322 16.83 -2.63 42.18
CA LYS A 322 16.53 -1.42 41.43
C LYS A 322 17.84 -0.74 41.02
N SER A 323 18.17 -0.75 39.73
CA SER A 323 19.17 0.19 39.18
C SER A 323 18.46 1.44 38.64
N ALA A 324 19.15 2.58 38.55
CA ALA A 324 18.60 3.82 38.00
C ALA A 324 18.21 3.70 36.49
N SER A 325 18.59 2.60 35.84
CA SER A 325 18.19 2.20 34.48
C SER A 325 16.85 1.45 34.40
N ASP A 326 16.22 1.13 35.54
CA ASP A 326 15.12 0.16 35.64
C ASP A 326 13.76 0.83 35.93
N THR A 327 13.38 1.85 35.13
CA THR A 327 12.31 2.80 35.46
C THR A 327 10.97 2.61 34.73
N LEU A 328 10.86 1.62 33.83
CA LEU A 328 9.61 1.32 33.14
C LEU A 328 8.87 0.16 33.80
N PHE A 329 7.78 0.48 34.50
CA PHE A 329 6.87 -0.48 35.10
C PHE A 329 5.78 -0.88 34.10
N VAL A 330 5.54 -2.18 33.94
CA VAL A 330 4.48 -2.70 33.04
C VAL A 330 3.06 -2.43 33.56
N ASP A 331 2.92 -2.11 34.84
CA ASP A 331 1.63 -1.84 35.51
C ASP A 331 1.26 -0.34 35.52
N ASN A 332 2.05 0.51 34.86
CA ASN A 332 1.78 1.94 34.79
C ASN A 332 1.08 2.29 33.47
N ASP A 333 0.24 3.32 33.51
CA ASP A 333 -0.44 3.83 32.34
C ASP A 333 0.40 4.94 31.70
N TYR A 334 0.88 4.71 30.49
CA TYR A 334 1.66 5.66 29.73
C TYR A 334 0.75 6.30 28.69
N ARG A 335 0.42 7.58 28.88
CA ARG A 335 -0.56 8.30 28.03
C ARG A 335 0.05 9.40 27.17
N GLN A 336 1.37 9.54 27.24
CA GLN A 336 2.12 10.52 26.47
C GLN A 336 3.14 9.81 25.58
N ILE A 337 3.00 10.03 24.27
CA ILE A 337 3.91 9.53 23.24
C ILE A 337 4.51 10.73 22.52
N SER A 338 5.83 10.74 22.36
CA SER A 338 6.53 11.81 21.64
C SER A 338 7.55 11.25 20.67
N LEU A 339 7.77 11.94 19.56
CA LEU A 339 8.87 11.70 18.65
C LEU A 339 9.89 12.81 18.84
N VAL A 340 11.05 12.45 19.38
CA VAL A 340 12.15 13.37 19.68
C VAL A 340 13.24 13.20 18.64
N ARG A 341 13.67 14.32 18.05
CA ARG A 341 14.83 14.37 17.16
C ARG A 341 16.03 14.92 17.92
N ASN A 342 17.21 14.29 17.76
CA ASN A 342 18.50 14.75 18.28
C ASN A 342 18.43 15.28 19.73
N PRO A 343 18.09 14.44 20.72
CA PRO A 343 18.04 14.86 22.11
C PRO A 343 19.43 15.30 22.59
N VAL A 344 19.51 16.48 23.23
CA VAL A 344 20.76 17.00 23.76
C VAL A 344 21.06 16.35 25.12
N ILE A 345 22.13 15.56 25.20
CA ILE A 345 22.54 14.85 26.43
C ILE A 345 23.59 15.69 27.20
N LYS A 346 23.21 16.90 27.66
CA LYS A 346 23.88 17.87 28.60
C LYS A 346 25.43 18.08 28.58
N THR A 347 25.98 19.28 28.83
CA THR A 347 26.06 19.98 30.14
C THR A 347 26.75 21.36 30.03
N SER A 348 26.36 22.28 30.92
CA SER A 348 26.92 23.61 31.24
C SER A 348 26.37 24.84 30.48
N GLN A 349 25.66 25.68 31.26
CA GLN A 349 25.09 27.00 30.95
C GLN A 349 23.97 27.05 29.91
N HIS A 350 22.76 27.34 30.41
CA HIS A 350 21.59 27.91 29.73
C HIS A 350 21.55 27.76 28.21
N ASP A 351 20.70 26.85 27.71
CA ASP A 351 19.95 26.91 26.45
C ASP A 351 20.45 27.91 25.40
N ILE A 352 21.69 27.74 24.93
CA ILE A 352 22.12 28.34 23.67
C ILE A 352 21.82 27.28 22.60
N ILE A 353 20.66 27.45 21.96
CA ILE A 353 20.32 26.75 20.72
C ILE A 353 21.20 27.37 19.63
N ASP A 354 22.35 26.76 19.34
CA ASP A 354 23.08 27.07 18.11
C ASP A 354 22.27 26.53 16.92
N THR A 355 22.36 27.20 15.79
CA THR A 355 21.60 26.97 14.54
C THR A 355 21.68 25.55 13.95
N GLY A 356 22.43 24.64 14.58
CA GLY A 356 22.54 23.22 14.24
C GLY A 356 21.93 22.21 15.24
N ASP A 357 21.60 22.62 16.47
CA ASP A 357 21.12 21.73 17.54
C ASP A 357 19.65 22.01 17.90
N THR A 358 18.74 21.62 17.00
CA THR A 358 17.30 21.65 17.30
C THR A 358 16.86 20.28 17.79
N SER A 359 16.76 20.10 19.10
CA SER A 359 15.93 19.03 19.64
C SER A 359 14.47 19.45 19.45
N ILE A 360 13.78 18.80 18.51
CA ILE A 360 12.36 19.07 18.27
C ILE A 360 11.57 17.86 18.74
N THR A 361 10.64 18.10 19.64
CA THR A 361 9.73 17.09 20.17
C THR A 361 8.38 17.23 19.51
N TYR A 362 7.98 16.24 18.73
CA TYR A 362 6.64 16.13 18.17
C TYR A 362 5.81 15.20 19.05
N GLY A 363 4.98 15.77 19.93
CA GLY A 363 4.11 15.00 20.83
C GLY A 363 2.75 14.70 20.22
N THR A 364 2.22 13.49 20.39
CA THR A 364 0.81 13.19 20.17
C THR A 364 0.25 12.43 21.39
N ARG A 365 -0.99 12.75 21.76
CA ARG A 365 -1.70 12.06 22.85
C ARG A 365 -2.44 10.87 22.27
N SER A 366 -2.25 9.68 22.84
CA SER A 366 -2.99 8.48 22.46
C SER A 366 -4.36 8.49 23.17
N THR A 367 -5.43 8.37 22.40
CA THR A 367 -6.74 7.92 22.91
C THR A 367 -6.67 6.41 23.06
N GLY A 368 -6.50 5.95 24.30
CA GLY A 368 -6.65 4.54 24.66
C GLY A 368 -8.12 4.16 24.79
#